data_AF-A0A6V7L9J2-F1
#
_entry.id   AF-A0A6V7L9J2-F1
#
_cell.length_a   1.000
_cell.length_b   1.000
_cell.length_c   1.000
_cell.angle_alpha   90.00
_cell.angle_beta   90.00
_cell.angle_gamma   90.00
#
_symmetry.space_group_name_H-M   'P 1'
#
loop_
_entity.id
_entity.type
_entity.pdbx_description
1 polymer ?
#
loop_
_entity_poly.entity_id
_entity_poly.type
_entity_poly.pdbx_seq_one_letter_code
_entity_poly.pdbx_strand_id
1 'polypeptide(L)'
;ASWDAERRELLRRELLATQICEAMLPHLRPGCPLRDLAAVRAAAIWCDELGRWRLPDASSRIPLPPPPPLATKAKFDHNNNNDERNSDDDSMGSDSKNHQERKDIVETYFKRNRIDELLARAREAKTF
;
A
#
# COMPACT_ATOMS: atom_id res chain seq x y z
N ALA A 1 33.12 33.42 7.86
CA ALA A 1 33.25 32.33 6.86
C ALA A 1 32.30 31.15 7.08
N SER A 2 31.87 30.80 8.32
CA SER A 2 30.95 29.67 8.54
C SER A 2 29.50 29.96 8.08
N TRP A 3 29.04 31.19 8.24
CA TRP A 3 27.67 31.59 7.91
C TRP A 3 27.36 31.44 6.41
N ASP A 4 28.34 31.73 5.54
CA ASP A 4 28.21 31.52 4.09
C ASP A 4 28.18 30.03 3.71
N ALA A 5 28.79 29.15 4.51
CA ALA A 5 28.74 27.70 4.28
C ALA A 5 27.38 27.13 4.69
N GLU A 6 26.87 27.55 5.86
CA GLU A 6 25.54 27.15 6.35
C GLU A 6 24.43 27.62 5.41
N ARG A 7 24.49 28.88 4.95
CA ARG A 7 23.54 29.41 3.98
C ARG A 7 23.55 28.63 2.66
N ARG A 8 24.73 28.28 2.15
CA ARG A 8 24.85 27.46 0.94
C ARG A 8 24.30 26.06 1.15
N GLU A 9 24.52 25.47 2.31
CA GLU A 9 24.00 24.15 2.64
C GLU A 9 22.47 24.14 2.75
N LEU A 10 21.87 25.16 3.38
CA LEU A 10 20.43 25.36 3.42
C LEU A 10 19.83 25.44 2.00
N LEU A 11 20.41 26.27 1.14
CA LEU A 11 19.96 26.40 -0.26
C LEU A 11 20.06 25.08 -1.03
N ARG A 12 21.11 24.28 -0.80
CA ARG A 12 21.24 22.95 -1.44
C ARG A 12 20.16 21.99 -0.97
N ARG A 13 19.85 21.99 0.32
CA ARG A 13 18.78 21.14 0.89
C ARG A 13 17.42 21.54 0.35
N GLU A 14 17.13 22.83 0.28
CA GLU A 14 15.88 23.35 -0.31
C GLU A 14 15.75 23.00 -1.79
N LEU A 15 16.84 23.13 -2.55
CA LEU A 15 16.88 22.75 -3.96
C LEU A 15 16.64 21.24 -4.14
N LEU A 16 17.35 20.41 -3.39
CA LEU A 16 17.20 18.95 -3.44
C LEU A 16 15.76 18.53 -3.10
N ALA A 17 15.18 19.10 -2.04
CA ALA A 17 13.79 18.81 -1.67
C ALA A 17 12.81 19.19 -2.79
N THR A 18 13.02 20.34 -3.44
CA THR A 18 12.18 20.79 -4.56
C THR A 18 12.29 19.85 -5.76
N GLN A 19 13.51 19.45 -6.12
CA GLN A 19 13.75 18.51 -7.22
C GLN A 19 13.11 17.15 -6.98
N ILE A 20 13.17 16.63 -5.76
CA ILE A 20 12.51 15.37 -5.40
C ILE A 20 10.99 15.51 -5.56
N CYS A 21 10.39 16.59 -5.07
CA CYS A 21 8.95 16.82 -5.21
C CYS A 21 8.52 16.88 -6.69
N GLU A 22 9.26 17.59 -7.53
CA GLU A 22 8.98 17.69 -8.97
C GLU A 22 9.13 16.36 -9.70
N ALA A 23 10.18 15.59 -9.39
CA ALA A 23 10.42 14.27 -9.96
C ALA A 23 9.31 13.27 -9.59
N MET A 24 8.63 13.45 -8.45
CA MET A 24 7.53 12.58 -8.01
C MET A 24 6.21 12.85 -8.73
N LEU A 25 5.98 14.05 -9.27
CA LEU A 25 4.72 14.45 -9.93
C LEU A 25 4.22 13.50 -11.02
N PRO A 26 5.04 13.01 -11.97
CA PRO A 26 4.57 12.08 -13.02
C PRO A 26 4.07 10.74 -12.46
N HIS A 27 4.49 10.36 -11.25
CA HIS A 27 4.08 9.11 -10.61
C HIS A 27 2.79 9.24 -9.81
N LEU A 28 2.28 10.47 -9.61
CA LEU A 28 1.01 10.71 -8.93
C LEU A 28 -0.17 10.56 -9.90
N ARG A 29 -1.24 9.91 -9.44
CA ARG A 29 -2.48 9.76 -10.19
C ARG A 29 -3.01 11.14 -10.64
N PRO A 30 -3.54 11.27 -11.86
CA PRO A 30 -4.31 12.45 -12.24
C PRO A 30 -5.45 12.71 -11.23
N GLY A 31 -5.56 13.93 -10.74
CA GLY A 31 -6.51 14.30 -9.68
C GLY A 31 -6.02 14.05 -8.24
N CYS A 32 -4.77 13.60 -8.05
CA CYS A 32 -4.17 13.57 -6.71
C CYS A 32 -4.03 15.00 -6.18
N PRO A 33 -4.57 15.31 -4.98
CA PRO A 33 -4.52 16.66 -4.41
C PRO A 33 -3.08 17.11 -4.07
N LEU A 34 -2.15 16.17 -3.96
CA LEU A 34 -0.73 16.45 -3.72
C LEU A 34 0.06 16.78 -5.00
N ARG A 35 -0.59 16.73 -6.17
CA ARG A 35 0.05 17.00 -7.46
C ARG A 35 0.30 18.50 -7.69
N ASP A 36 -0.49 19.37 -7.07
CA ASP A 36 -0.25 20.82 -7.10
C ASP A 36 0.60 21.24 -5.90
N LEU A 37 1.93 21.32 -6.12
CA LEU A 37 2.88 21.70 -5.07
C LEU A 37 2.65 23.13 -4.58
N ALA A 38 2.20 24.05 -5.43
CA ALA A 38 1.96 25.44 -5.06
C ALA A 38 0.77 25.53 -4.10
N ALA A 39 -0.34 24.87 -4.43
CA ALA A 39 -1.50 24.78 -3.56
C ALA A 39 -1.17 24.10 -2.22
N VAL A 40 -0.42 22.99 -2.25
CA VAL A 40 -0.01 22.27 -1.02
C VAL A 40 0.85 23.15 -0.12
N ARG A 41 1.82 23.88 -0.68
CA ARG A 41 2.67 24.81 0.08
C ARG A 41 1.87 25.95 0.69
N ALA A 42 0.93 26.53 -0.06
CA ALA A 42 0.08 27.61 0.42
C ALA A 42 -0.87 27.19 1.54
N ALA A 43 -1.33 25.93 1.52
CA ALA A 43 -2.22 25.39 2.52
C ALA A 43 -1.48 24.69 3.69
N ALA A 44 -0.16 24.56 3.64
CA ALA A 44 0.64 24.01 4.73
C ALA A 44 0.66 24.97 5.92
N ILE A 45 0.47 24.43 7.12
CA ILE A 45 0.41 25.21 8.37
C ILE A 45 1.49 24.71 9.31
N TRP A 46 2.25 25.63 9.90
CA TRP A 46 3.18 25.31 10.96
C TRP A 46 2.40 24.95 12.24
N CYS A 47 2.68 23.79 12.82
CA CYS A 47 2.03 23.33 14.04
C CYS A 47 3.02 23.40 15.21
N ASP A 48 2.85 24.41 16.07
CA ASP A 48 3.74 24.69 17.20
C ASP A 48 3.80 23.54 18.22
N GLU A 49 2.65 22.91 18.51
CA GLU A 49 2.56 21.78 19.44
C GLU A 49 3.48 20.61 19.07
N LEU A 50 3.72 20.45 17.77
CA LEU A 50 4.49 19.34 17.22
C LEU A 50 5.84 19.77 16.66
N GLY A 51 6.13 21.07 16.65
CA GLY A 51 7.34 21.65 16.05
C GLY A 51 7.55 21.24 14.59
N ARG A 52 6.49 21.08 13.80
CA ARG A 52 6.60 20.67 12.39
C ARG A 52 5.51 21.25 11.50
N TRP A 53 5.82 21.35 10.21
CA TRP A 53 4.83 21.63 9.16
C TRP A 53 3.81 20.50 9.06
N ARG A 54 2.53 20.85 9.09
CA ARG A 54 1.41 19.96 8.76
C ARG A 54 0.96 20.26 7.33
N LEU A 55 0.88 19.21 6.53
CA LEU A 55 0.27 19.28 5.21
C LEU A 55 -1.26 19.29 5.35
N PRO A 56 -1.99 19.88 4.38
CA PRO A 56 -3.45 19.80 4.34
C PRO A 56 -3.88 18.33 4.36
N ASP A 57 -4.91 18.03 5.13
CA ASP A 57 -5.45 16.67 5.20
C ASP A 57 -6.19 16.35 3.89
N ALA A 58 -5.41 15.96 2.90
CA ALA A 58 -5.87 15.63 1.56
C ALA A 58 -6.40 14.19 1.49
N SER A 59 -6.76 13.61 2.64
CA SER A 59 -7.50 12.36 2.78
C SER A 59 -8.92 12.50 2.22
N SER A 60 -9.03 12.86 0.94
CA SER A 60 -9.93 12.14 0.07
C SER A 60 -9.62 10.66 0.32
N ARG A 61 -10.56 9.95 0.96
CA ARG A 61 -10.47 8.51 1.17
C ARG A 61 -10.12 7.91 -0.18
N ILE A 62 -8.83 7.67 -0.46
CA ILE A 62 -8.42 6.99 -1.68
C ILE A 62 -9.08 5.64 -1.52
N PRO A 63 -10.15 5.35 -2.28
CA PRO A 63 -10.88 4.12 -2.07
C PRO A 63 -9.86 3.04 -2.35
N LEU A 64 -9.61 2.21 -1.33
CA LEU A 64 -8.80 1.04 -1.51
C LEU A 64 -9.40 0.27 -2.69
N PRO A 65 -8.57 -0.33 -3.57
CA PRO A 65 -9.09 -1.14 -4.66
C PRO A 65 -10.12 -2.13 -4.07
N PRO A 66 -11.27 -2.32 -4.76
CA PRO A 66 -12.32 -3.19 -4.25
C PRO A 66 -11.71 -4.56 -3.94
N PRO A 67 -12.12 -5.19 -2.83
CA PRO A 67 -11.64 -6.52 -2.50
C PRO A 67 -11.92 -7.45 -3.70
N PRO A 68 -10.98 -8.34 -4.07
CA PRO A 68 -11.21 -9.25 -5.18
C PRO A 68 -12.49 -10.05 -4.92
N PRO A 69 -13.28 -10.36 -5.97
CA PRO A 69 -14.43 -11.24 -5.82
C PRO A 69 -13.90 -12.55 -5.22
N LEU A 70 -14.51 -12.96 -4.13
CA LEU A 70 -14.22 -14.24 -3.47
C LEU A 70 -14.59 -15.33 -4.46
N ALA A 71 -13.65 -15.70 -5.33
CA ALA A 71 -13.79 -16.85 -6.20
C ALA A 71 -14.04 -18.04 -5.26
N THR A 72 -15.28 -18.54 -5.29
CA THR A 72 -15.62 -19.83 -4.73
C THR A 72 -14.67 -20.82 -5.35
N LYS A 73 -13.72 -21.29 -4.53
CA LYS A 73 -12.76 -22.37 -4.77
C LYS A 73 -12.97 -23.07 -6.12
N ALA A 74 -12.32 -22.57 -7.17
CA ALA A 74 -11.86 -23.50 -8.19
C ALA A 74 -10.72 -24.26 -7.49
N LYS A 75 -11.02 -25.49 -7.05
CA LYS A 75 -10.01 -26.42 -6.56
C LYS A 75 -9.02 -26.58 -7.70
N PHE A 76 -7.89 -25.89 -7.62
CA PHE A 76 -6.71 -26.29 -8.36
C PHE A 76 -6.18 -27.51 -7.63
N ASP A 77 -6.55 -28.70 -8.10
CA ASP A 77 -5.95 -29.97 -7.68
C ASP A 77 -4.45 -29.93 -7.98
N HIS A 78 -3.67 -29.44 -7.01
CA HIS A 78 -2.24 -29.67 -6.96
C HIS A 78 -2.05 -31.04 -6.32
N ASN A 79 -2.15 -32.07 -7.16
CA ASN A 79 -1.63 -33.40 -6.86
C ASN A 79 -0.12 -33.26 -6.62
N ASN A 80 0.30 -33.21 -5.36
CA ASN A 80 1.68 -33.40 -4.97
C ASN A 80 1.71 -34.47 -3.87
N ASN A 81 2.00 -35.70 -4.28
CA ASN A 81 2.42 -36.77 -3.38
C ASN A 81 3.66 -36.29 -2.61
N ASN A 82 3.57 -36.22 -1.29
CA ASN A 82 4.62 -36.79 -0.46
C ASN A 82 4.03 -37.21 0.90
N ASP A 83 4.20 -38.49 1.21
CA ASP A 83 3.85 -39.15 2.46
C ASP A 83 4.58 -38.54 3.66
N GLU A 84 3.86 -38.36 4.78
CA GLU A 84 4.39 -38.73 6.10
C GLU A 84 3.25 -39.06 7.07
N ARG A 85 3.37 -40.23 7.70
CA ARG A 85 2.38 -40.91 8.52
C ARG A 85 2.43 -40.46 9.99
N ASN A 86 1.28 -40.29 10.63
CA ASN A 86 0.94 -40.79 11.98
C ASN A 86 -0.52 -40.36 12.30
N SER A 87 -1.50 -41.26 12.17
CA SER A 87 -2.03 -42.22 13.17
C SER A 87 -2.95 -41.58 14.22
N ASP A 88 -4.21 -42.03 14.18
CA ASP A 88 -5.18 -42.24 15.27
C ASP A 88 -5.72 -41.00 16.01
N ASP A 89 -7.00 -40.87 16.36
CA ASP A 89 -8.23 -41.67 16.26
C ASP A 89 -9.37 -40.76 16.79
N ASP A 90 -10.60 -41.16 16.49
CA ASP A 90 -11.86 -40.84 17.17
C ASP A 90 -12.61 -39.51 16.94
N SER A 91 -13.59 -39.62 16.02
CA SER A 91 -15.04 -39.68 16.35
C SER A 91 -15.81 -38.44 16.86
N MET A 92 -17.05 -38.35 16.35
CA MET A 92 -18.17 -37.43 16.67
C MET A 92 -18.02 -36.02 16.08
N GLY A 93 -18.90 -35.50 15.23
CA GLY A 93 -20.35 -35.70 15.18
C GLY A 93 -21.04 -34.35 15.37
N SER A 94 -21.81 -33.95 14.37
CA SER A 94 -22.88 -32.93 14.40
C SER A 94 -22.56 -31.46 14.65
N ASP A 95 -22.96 -30.69 13.64
CA ASP A 95 -23.84 -29.53 13.72
C ASP A 95 -23.31 -28.16 14.15
N SER A 96 -23.35 -27.29 13.14
CA SER A 96 -24.08 -26.01 13.18
C SER A 96 -23.69 -25.05 14.30
N LYS A 97 -22.79 -24.10 13.96
CA LYS A 97 -22.92 -22.70 14.38
C LYS A 97 -22.01 -21.79 13.54
N ASN A 98 -22.65 -21.08 12.61
CA ASN A 98 -22.47 -19.66 12.31
C ASN A 98 -21.26 -18.96 12.96
N HIS A 99 -20.06 -19.25 12.46
CA HIS A 99 -18.98 -18.29 12.50
C HIS A 99 -18.64 -17.95 11.05
N GLN A 100 -19.19 -16.81 10.60
CA GLN A 100 -18.51 -15.97 9.63
C GLN A 100 -17.11 -15.73 10.18
N GLU A 101 -16.19 -16.61 9.80
CA GLU A 101 -14.76 -16.41 9.92
C GLU A 101 -14.52 -14.98 9.45
N ARG A 102 -14.10 -14.12 10.38
CA ARG A 102 -13.53 -12.83 10.04
C ARG A 102 -12.29 -13.14 9.22
N LYS A 103 -12.49 -13.30 7.91
CA LYS A 103 -11.47 -13.66 6.94
C LYS A 103 -10.31 -12.71 7.18
N ASP A 104 -9.16 -13.29 7.52
CA ASP A 104 -8.01 -12.52 7.93
C ASP A 104 -7.57 -11.62 6.75
N ILE A 105 -7.84 -10.33 6.91
CA ILE A 105 -7.50 -9.29 5.94
C ILE A 105 -5.97 -9.24 5.81
N VAL A 106 -5.23 -9.55 6.87
CA VAL A 106 -3.77 -9.55 6.83
C VAL A 106 -3.29 -10.67 5.91
N GLU A 107 -3.79 -11.88 6.07
CA GLU A 107 -3.47 -12.98 5.16
C GLU A 107 -3.86 -12.70 3.72
N THR A 108 -5.02 -12.06 3.51
CA THR A 108 -5.51 -11.80 2.15
C THR A 108 -4.64 -10.75 1.45
N TYR A 109 -4.14 -9.75 2.18
CA TYR A 109 -3.41 -8.63 1.59
C TYR A 109 -1.88 -8.80 1.57
N PHE A 110 -1.30 -9.51 2.54
CA PHE A 110 0.16 -9.62 2.72
C PHE A 110 0.75 -10.98 2.32
N LYS A 111 -0.03 -11.88 1.69
CA LYS A 111 0.51 -13.14 1.13
C LYS A 111 1.59 -12.86 0.09
N ARG A 112 2.75 -13.52 0.26
CA ARG A 112 3.98 -13.30 -0.54
C ARG A 112 3.75 -13.47 -2.05
N ASN A 113 2.84 -14.36 -2.45
CA ASN A 113 2.53 -14.65 -3.85
C ASN A 113 1.60 -13.59 -4.51
N ARG A 114 1.00 -12.68 -3.74
CA ARG A 114 0.07 -11.66 -4.28
C ARG A 114 0.79 -10.59 -5.10
N ILE A 115 2.05 -10.30 -4.76
CA ILE A 115 2.87 -9.33 -5.48
C ILE A 115 3.13 -9.83 -6.90
N ASP A 116 3.42 -11.12 -7.07
CA ASP A 116 3.67 -11.73 -8.38
C ASP A 116 2.40 -11.72 -9.25
N GLU A 117 1.24 -12.00 -8.68
CA GLU A 117 -0.06 -11.95 -9.39
C GLU A 117 -0.41 -10.52 -9.86
N LEU A 118 -0.17 -9.52 -9.01
CA LEU A 118 -0.35 -8.10 -9.36
C LEU A 118 0.59 -7.67 -10.49
N LEU A 119 1.86 -8.09 -10.43
CA LEU A 119 2.84 -7.79 -11.47
C LEU A 119 2.50 -8.48 -12.80
N ALA A 120 1.98 -9.70 -12.77
CA ALA A 120 1.54 -10.43 -13.97
C ALA A 120 0.37 -9.69 -14.66
N ARG A 121 -0.69 -9.35 -13.92
CA ARG A 121 -1.83 -8.61 -14.49
C ARG A 121 -1.45 -7.23 -15.01
N ALA A 122 -0.53 -6.54 -14.34
CA ALA A 122 -0.05 -5.24 -14.80
C ALA A 122 0.73 -5.35 -16.12
N ARG A 123 1.46 -6.47 -16.33
CA ARG A 123 2.15 -6.74 -17.61
C ARG A 123 1.16 -7.05 -18.72
N GLU A 124 0.14 -7.87 -18.45
CA GLU A 124 -0.93 -8.20 -19.41
C GLU A 124 -1.75 -6.96 -19.81
N ALA A 125 -2.05 -6.06 -18.87
CA ALA A 125 -2.78 -4.83 -19.15
C ALA A 125 -1.95 -3.79 -19.94
N LYS A 126 -0.62 -3.93 -19.97
CA LYS A 126 0.29 -3.03 -20.69
C LYS A 126 0.55 -3.48 -22.14
N THR A 127 0.14 -4.69 -22.51
CA THR A 127 0.28 -5.23 -23.87
C THR A 127 -0.92 -4.94 -24.78
N PHE A 128 -1.89 -4.14 -24.32
CA PHE A 128 -3.02 -3.64 -25.11
C PHE A 128 -2.89 -2.14 -25.39
#